data_AF-A0A6A5BP48-F1
#
_entry.id   AF-A0A6A5BP48-F1
#
_cell.length_a   1.000
_cell.length_b   1.000
_cell.length_c   1.000
_cell.angle_alpha   90.00
_cell.angle_beta   90.00
_cell.angle_gamma   90.00
#
_symmetry.space_group_name_H-M   'P 1'
#
loop_
_entity.id
_entity.type
_entity.pdbx_description
1 polymer ?
#
loop_
_entity_poly.entity_id
_entity_poly.type
_entity_poly.pdbx_seq_one_letter_code
_entity_poly.pdbx_strand_id
1 'polypeptide(L)'
;MNEMNLRIPFGMMENEDKLKDQLHHYGNDAVVLRLDDHFKSSLLKKHYHSNFELFYKCYKRFIENLFNDGFSYPTIWSQNDSSYHLQNVHWIAENDPDFACSLMKLGLPLYYFGDKLMKNPSFVKKVMKTMEVNYLPYGSNDREFMKEIVTEAGYALQFGINSIQDDKEIVLLAIQQCPWAYLYASDRLKQDPQVMMEAARHGCICGASQEIASNRKIVLNAVKVSAFNLMYVSEELRNDKEIVNAALCNDPGCFDNIGSELLKNREFCKKMVLQCGYKATRVIDESLMSDSTFLKELVDLRLDDLFELRVGSIVDRKFSKELIRMCPWFIRTMMFSKDEELVMEAAKCDPKTVQYAHDSLRNNSEFAMKLVELDARTLLHLGPEVKQCFRVVMQAVKQNGLCLPYASSDLKNDPHIVRAACQQNPQAIQYAGSMLKGSQEFMLEMIQHNLSALQHASIHLKRNCLFLQQVKQIVLSHQELMRLRQDRSLVMQCVKQNGLTLHNAVEELRQDRQVVLEAIKTTPKALQYAHYSLQDDKDLCLEAVTRDVSSFAYCSSRLKLDADLIRECVKQQGFTVLAQYLPSTNALGKTFAMELLEMNFKCIQFFPRDLTEDEEFMKEVL
;
A
#
# COMPACT_ATOMS: atom_id res chain seq x y z
N MET A 1 38.98 19.04 22.30
CA MET A 1 39.36 19.88 23.45
C MET A 1 40.54 19.21 24.14
N ASN A 2 41.47 20.00 24.68
CA ASN A 2 42.82 19.61 25.13
C ASN A 2 42.87 18.35 26.01
N GLU A 3 43.64 17.33 25.60
CA GLU A 3 44.11 16.27 26.50
C GLU A 3 45.05 16.88 27.56
N MET A 4 44.54 17.10 28.77
CA MET A 4 45.41 17.33 29.93
C MET A 4 45.86 15.98 30.49
N ASN A 5 47.11 15.61 30.17
CA ASN A 5 47.80 14.46 30.74
C ASN A 5 48.07 14.66 32.24
N LEU A 6 47.23 14.09 33.12
CA LEU A 6 47.49 14.01 34.56
C LEU A 6 48.45 12.84 34.85
N ARG A 7 49.68 13.16 35.30
CA ARG A 7 50.62 12.19 35.90
C ARG A 7 50.51 12.29 37.42
N ILE A 8 50.08 11.22 38.10
CA ILE A 8 50.02 11.16 39.57
C ILE A 8 51.22 10.35 40.11
N PRO A 9 52.17 10.96 40.83
CA PRO A 9 53.30 10.25 41.45
C PRO A 9 52.86 9.37 42.63
N PHE A 10 53.52 8.23 42.81
CA PHE A 10 53.12 7.15 43.75
C PHE A 10 53.00 7.55 45.22
N GLY A 11 53.74 8.55 45.69
CA GLY A 11 53.64 9.04 47.08
C GLY A 11 52.29 9.66 47.45
N MET A 12 51.38 9.81 46.48
CA MET A 12 50.04 10.36 46.68
C MET A 12 48.92 9.32 46.64
N MET A 13 49.18 8.07 46.24
CA MET A 13 48.17 6.99 46.28
C MET A 13 47.98 6.39 47.68
N GLU A 14 48.77 6.81 48.66
CA GLU A 14 48.66 6.32 50.05
C GLU A 14 47.57 7.04 50.87
N ASN A 15 46.94 8.11 50.34
CA ASN A 15 45.95 8.89 51.08
C ASN A 15 44.69 9.18 50.24
N GLU A 16 43.60 8.50 50.58
CA GLU A 16 42.33 8.46 49.85
C GLU A 16 41.66 9.86 49.72
N ASP A 17 41.82 10.72 50.73
CA ASP A 17 41.20 12.04 50.76
C ASP A 17 41.88 13.02 49.79
N LYS A 18 43.21 12.92 49.63
CA LYS A 18 43.96 13.74 48.65
C LYS A 18 43.67 13.35 47.20
N LEU A 19 43.38 12.08 46.94
CA LEU A 19 43.01 11.61 45.60
C LEU A 19 41.59 12.07 45.23
N LYS A 20 40.65 12.07 46.20
CA LYS A 20 39.28 12.57 46.00
C LYS A 20 39.24 14.09 45.75
N ASP A 21 40.04 14.88 46.47
CA ASP A 21 40.06 16.34 46.32
C ASP A 21 40.54 16.80 44.93
N GLN A 22 41.51 16.11 44.31
CA GLN A 22 41.91 16.42 42.93
C GLN A 22 40.92 15.90 41.89
N LEU A 23 40.32 14.73 42.10
CA LEU A 23 39.26 14.23 41.20
C LEU A 23 38.03 15.14 41.21
N HIS A 24 37.74 15.83 42.31
CA HIS A 24 36.70 16.86 42.38
C HIS A 24 37.03 18.14 41.59
N HIS A 25 38.31 18.48 41.43
CA HIS A 25 38.75 19.68 40.71
C HIS A 25 38.62 19.58 39.18
N TYR A 26 38.57 18.36 38.63
CA TYR A 26 38.58 18.14 37.17
C TYR A 26 37.21 17.84 36.54
N GLY A 27 36.14 17.78 37.33
CA GLY A 27 34.80 17.47 36.80
C GLY A 27 34.72 16.06 36.20
N ASN A 28 33.52 15.57 35.92
CA ASN A 28 33.27 14.19 35.48
C ASN A 28 33.81 13.82 34.08
N ASP A 29 34.69 14.63 33.48
CA ASP A 29 35.19 14.41 32.12
C ASP A 29 36.58 13.74 32.15
N ALA A 30 36.56 12.44 31.83
CA ALA A 30 37.68 11.61 31.36
C ALA A 30 39.05 11.75 32.07
N VAL A 31 39.18 11.10 33.23
CA VAL A 31 40.49 10.83 33.85
C VAL A 31 41.10 9.57 33.23
N VAL A 32 42.07 9.75 32.32
CA VAL A 32 42.91 8.65 31.81
C VAL A 32 44.06 8.42 32.79
N LEU A 33 43.99 7.33 33.56
CA LEU A 33 45.08 6.91 34.45
C LEU A 33 46.21 6.27 33.62
N ARG A 34 47.27 7.04 33.30
CA ARG A 34 48.55 6.47 32.84
C ARG A 34 49.44 6.15 34.05
N LEU A 35 49.71 4.87 34.27
CA LEU A 35 50.77 4.42 35.18
C LEU A 35 52.12 4.61 34.47
N ASP A 36 53.06 5.32 35.10
CA ASP A 36 54.33 5.74 34.49
C ASP A 36 55.29 4.56 34.24
N ASP A 37 56.08 4.63 33.15
CA ASP A 37 57.01 3.60 32.65
C ASP A 37 58.17 3.24 33.60
N HIS A 38 58.32 3.96 34.71
CA HIS A 38 59.25 3.64 35.79
C HIS A 38 58.73 2.57 36.77
N PHE A 39 57.47 2.14 36.65
CA PHE A 39 56.86 1.06 37.45
C PHE A 39 57.25 -0.35 36.99
N LYS A 40 58.48 -0.54 36.48
CA LYS A 40 58.96 -1.80 35.92
C LYS A 40 59.10 -2.91 36.98
N SER A 41 58.16 -3.86 36.89
CA SER A 41 58.25 -5.32 37.09
C SER A 41 58.61 -5.94 38.45
N SER A 42 59.15 -5.23 39.44
CA SER A 42 59.59 -5.87 40.71
C SER A 42 58.67 -5.61 41.91
N LEU A 43 58.08 -4.42 42.06
CA LEU A 43 57.18 -4.09 43.17
C LEU A 43 55.73 -4.55 42.98
N LEU A 44 55.24 -4.56 41.73
CA LEU A 44 53.87 -5.01 41.40
C LEU A 44 53.68 -6.49 41.77
N LYS A 45 54.72 -7.33 41.67
CA LYS A 45 54.67 -8.73 42.14
C LYS A 45 54.56 -8.88 43.66
N LYS A 46 54.95 -7.88 44.45
CA LYS A 46 55.10 -8.01 45.92
C LYS A 46 53.87 -7.58 46.73
N HIS A 47 53.03 -6.68 46.21
CA HIS A 47 51.89 -6.11 46.95
C HIS A 47 50.53 -6.17 46.21
N TYR A 48 50.45 -6.81 45.04
CA TYR A 48 49.20 -6.89 44.27
C TYR A 48 48.07 -7.67 44.97
N HIS A 49 48.41 -8.65 45.81
CA HIS A 49 47.41 -9.45 46.53
C HIS A 49 46.60 -8.62 47.55
N SER A 50 47.13 -7.48 48.02
CA SER A 50 46.48 -6.65 49.04
C SER A 50 45.42 -5.70 48.49
N ASN A 51 45.41 -5.43 47.17
CA ASN A 51 44.60 -4.37 46.57
C ASN A 51 43.97 -4.73 45.20
N PHE A 52 43.93 -6.04 44.86
CA PHE A 52 43.34 -6.54 43.62
C PHE A 52 41.87 -6.12 43.44
N GLU A 53 41.09 -6.10 44.52
CA GLU A 53 39.67 -5.76 44.48
C GLU A 53 39.42 -4.27 44.15
N LEU A 54 40.25 -3.37 44.68
CA LEU A 54 40.15 -1.93 44.40
C LEU A 54 40.57 -1.62 42.96
N PHE A 55 41.67 -2.24 42.50
CA PHE A 55 42.12 -2.15 41.12
C PHE A 55 41.07 -2.69 40.14
N TYR A 56 40.47 -3.85 40.43
CA TYR A 56 39.39 -4.44 39.66
C TYR A 56 38.17 -3.53 39.55
N LYS A 57 37.69 -2.97 40.68
CA LYS A 57 36.53 -2.06 40.70
C LYS A 57 36.78 -0.80 39.88
N CYS A 58 37.96 -0.19 40.01
CA CYS A 58 38.33 1.01 39.24
C CYS A 58 38.46 0.71 37.74
N TYR A 59 39.09 -0.41 37.38
CA TYR A 59 39.32 -0.78 35.98
C TYR A 59 38.04 -1.21 35.26
N LYS A 60 37.17 -1.99 35.93
CA LYS A 60 35.84 -2.35 35.39
C LYS A 60 34.98 -1.13 35.11
N ARG A 61 34.93 -0.17 36.05
CA ARG A 61 34.14 1.06 35.89
C ARG A 61 34.70 1.97 34.78
N PHE A 62 36.01 2.00 34.60
CA PHE A 62 36.67 2.69 33.48
C PHE A 62 36.24 2.10 32.14
N ILE A 63 36.25 0.78 31.99
CA ILE A 63 35.80 0.10 30.77
C ILE A 63 34.29 0.31 30.52
N GLU A 64 33.45 0.18 31.55
CA GLU A 64 32.00 0.41 31.43
C GLU A 64 31.66 1.85 30.98
N ASN A 65 32.37 2.86 31.49
CA ASN A 65 32.18 4.25 31.09
C ASN A 65 32.61 4.50 29.63
N LEU A 66 33.77 3.97 29.20
CA LEU A 66 34.25 4.11 27.82
C LEU A 66 33.23 3.58 26.80
N PHE A 67 32.53 2.50 27.10
CA PHE A 67 31.51 1.95 26.19
C PHE A 67 30.18 2.71 26.26
N ASN A 68 29.76 3.22 27.42
CA ASN A 68 28.56 4.06 27.54
C ASN A 68 28.67 5.36 26.73
N ASP A 69 29.88 5.87 26.53
CA ASP A 69 30.16 7.04 25.69
C ASP A 69 30.23 6.71 24.18
N GLY A 70 29.86 5.49 23.78
CA GLY A 70 29.69 5.10 22.37
C GLY A 70 30.98 4.69 21.65
N PHE A 71 32.09 4.48 22.37
CA PHE A 71 33.33 3.99 21.77
C PHE A 71 33.25 2.49 21.46
N SER A 72 33.65 2.11 20.24
CA SER A 72 33.69 0.70 19.82
C SER A 72 35.09 0.10 20.04
N TYR A 73 35.17 -1.23 20.18
CA TYR A 73 36.42 -1.95 20.47
C TYR A 73 37.63 -1.57 19.57
N PRO A 74 37.49 -1.37 18.24
CA PRO A 74 38.61 -0.94 17.39
C PRO A 74 39.11 0.49 17.67
N THR A 75 38.28 1.34 18.26
CA THR A 75 38.59 2.76 18.50
C THR A 75 39.37 2.97 19.80
N ILE A 76 39.15 2.13 20.82
CA ILE A 76 39.81 2.25 22.13
C ILE A 76 41.29 1.82 22.06
N TRP A 77 41.66 0.93 21.13
CA TRP A 77 42.97 0.25 21.13
C TRP A 77 43.86 0.54 19.91
N SER A 78 43.43 1.38 18.97
CA SER A 78 44.21 1.73 17.77
C SER A 78 45.15 2.93 17.94
N GLN A 79 45.13 3.61 19.09
CA GLN A 79 45.99 4.76 19.33
C GLN A 79 46.92 4.53 20.54
N ASN A 80 48.13 4.07 20.24
CA ASN A 80 49.35 4.09 21.04
C ASN A 80 49.46 3.10 22.23
N ASP A 81 50.47 2.23 22.16
CA ASP A 81 51.06 1.37 23.21
C ASP A 81 50.11 0.47 24.03
N SER A 82 49.87 -0.77 23.57
CA SER A 82 48.95 -1.68 24.28
C SER A 82 49.43 -3.13 24.49
N SER A 83 50.72 -3.45 24.46
CA SER A 83 51.15 -4.82 24.83
C SER A 83 50.89 -5.13 26.32
N TYR A 84 50.99 -4.13 27.20
CA TYR A 84 50.81 -4.31 28.66
C TYR A 84 49.36 -4.13 29.15
N HIS A 85 48.56 -3.26 28.50
CA HIS A 85 47.12 -3.17 28.78
C HIS A 85 46.38 -4.44 28.39
N LEU A 86 46.74 -5.05 27.25
CA LEU A 86 46.25 -6.37 26.89
C LEU A 86 46.68 -7.40 27.92
N GLN A 87 47.95 -7.42 28.36
CA GLN A 87 48.41 -8.37 29.39
C GLN A 87 47.65 -8.26 30.71
N ASN A 88 47.31 -7.06 31.17
CA ASN A 88 46.52 -6.86 32.39
C ASN A 88 45.06 -7.33 32.18
N VAL A 89 44.45 -7.03 31.04
CA VAL A 89 43.11 -7.51 30.67
C VAL A 89 43.09 -9.04 30.56
N HIS A 90 44.08 -9.63 29.89
CA HIS A 90 44.27 -11.08 29.77
C HIS A 90 44.40 -11.71 31.16
N TRP A 91 45.24 -11.15 32.04
CA TRP A 91 45.46 -11.72 33.37
C TRP A 91 44.23 -11.61 34.27
N ILE A 92 43.49 -10.50 34.24
CA ILE A 92 42.23 -10.38 35.00
C ILE A 92 41.19 -11.35 34.43
N ALA A 93 41.03 -11.39 33.12
CA ALA A 93 40.12 -12.32 32.45
C ALA A 93 40.46 -13.79 32.77
N GLU A 94 41.75 -14.15 32.85
CA GLU A 94 42.21 -15.49 33.23
C GLU A 94 41.87 -15.90 34.66
N ASN A 95 41.64 -14.93 35.56
CA ASN A 95 41.33 -15.18 36.97
C ASN A 95 39.88 -14.81 37.35
N ASP A 96 39.12 -14.16 36.47
CA ASP A 96 37.71 -13.82 36.64
C ASP A 96 36.91 -14.09 35.34
N PRO A 97 36.30 -15.29 35.22
CA PRO A 97 35.45 -15.68 34.09
C PRO A 97 34.26 -14.73 33.82
N ASP A 98 33.72 -14.07 34.84
CA ASP A 98 32.55 -13.21 34.72
C ASP A 98 32.92 -11.85 34.11
N PHE A 99 34.10 -11.35 34.46
CA PHE A 99 34.70 -10.20 33.83
C PHE A 99 35.01 -10.46 32.35
N ALA A 100 35.58 -11.62 32.04
CA ALA A 100 35.85 -12.03 30.66
C ALA A 100 34.56 -12.09 29.81
N CYS A 101 33.47 -12.69 30.34
CA CYS A 101 32.16 -12.68 29.67
C CYS A 101 31.60 -11.26 29.45
N SER A 102 31.81 -10.35 30.41
CA SER A 102 31.37 -8.97 30.30
C SER A 102 32.12 -8.23 29.18
N LEU A 103 33.44 -8.44 29.06
CA LEU A 103 34.23 -7.87 27.97
C LEU A 103 33.81 -8.39 26.59
N MET A 104 33.44 -9.67 26.47
CA MET A 104 32.97 -10.22 25.20
C MET A 104 31.63 -9.64 24.78
N LYS A 105 30.69 -9.44 25.70
CA LYS A 105 29.43 -8.72 25.43
C LYS A 105 29.66 -7.30 24.93
N LEU A 106 30.79 -6.70 25.29
CA LEU A 106 31.23 -5.38 24.85
C LEU A 106 32.05 -5.43 23.53
N GLY A 107 32.14 -6.60 22.88
CA GLY A 107 32.73 -6.75 21.55
C GLY A 107 34.22 -7.14 21.54
N LEU A 108 34.82 -7.53 22.67
CA LEU A 108 36.17 -8.12 22.71
C LEU A 108 36.16 -9.52 22.04
N PRO A 109 36.95 -9.75 20.98
CA PRO A 109 36.98 -11.06 20.33
C PRO A 109 37.58 -12.19 21.19
N LEU A 110 37.05 -13.40 21.05
CA LEU A 110 37.43 -14.58 21.86
C LEU A 110 38.90 -14.98 21.76
N TYR A 111 39.59 -14.70 20.64
CA TYR A 111 41.00 -15.04 20.46
C TYR A 111 41.95 -14.19 21.31
N TYR A 112 41.45 -13.14 21.97
CA TYR A 112 42.17 -12.36 22.96
C TYR A 112 42.03 -12.93 24.39
N PHE A 113 41.64 -14.19 24.58
CA PHE A 113 41.73 -14.85 25.89
C PHE A 113 42.83 -15.91 25.86
N GLY A 114 43.60 -16.00 26.94
CA GLY A 114 44.73 -16.93 27.03
C GLY A 114 44.29 -18.40 27.16
N ASP A 115 45.20 -19.32 26.80
CA ASP A 115 44.95 -20.77 26.76
C ASP A 115 44.37 -21.34 28.06
N LYS A 116 44.73 -20.76 29.22
CA LYS A 116 44.30 -21.25 30.52
C LYS A 116 42.80 -21.03 30.76
N LEU A 117 42.29 -19.85 30.41
CA LEU A 117 40.87 -19.52 30.54
C LEU A 117 40.03 -20.32 29.53
N MET A 118 40.60 -20.50 28.34
CA MET A 118 39.97 -21.24 27.25
C MET A 118 39.91 -22.76 27.46
N LYS A 119 40.72 -23.29 28.39
CA LYS A 119 40.63 -24.68 28.88
C LYS A 119 39.73 -24.84 30.11
N ASN A 120 39.12 -23.76 30.60
CA ASN A 120 38.18 -23.83 31.73
C ASN A 120 36.77 -24.15 31.22
N PRO A 121 36.22 -25.36 31.51
CA PRO A 121 34.90 -25.76 31.02
C PRO A 121 33.80 -24.79 31.47
N SER A 122 33.87 -24.28 32.71
CA SER A 122 32.86 -23.37 33.27
C SER A 122 32.81 -22.04 32.52
N PHE A 123 33.97 -21.51 32.13
CA PHE A 123 34.04 -20.29 31.33
C PHE A 123 33.48 -20.54 29.93
N VAL A 124 33.98 -21.55 29.23
CA VAL A 124 33.57 -21.87 27.85
C VAL A 124 32.08 -22.15 27.76
N LYS A 125 31.51 -22.90 28.71
CA LYS A 125 30.05 -23.10 28.85
C LYS A 125 29.29 -21.78 28.92
N LYS A 126 29.77 -20.84 29.73
CA LYS A 126 29.15 -19.52 29.88
C LYS A 126 29.23 -18.71 28.59
N VAL A 127 30.34 -18.78 27.86
CA VAL A 127 30.49 -18.13 26.54
C VAL A 127 29.51 -18.73 25.52
N MET A 128 29.47 -20.06 25.41
CA MET A 128 28.61 -20.74 24.43
C MET A 128 27.11 -20.49 24.68
N LYS A 129 26.69 -20.31 25.94
CA LYS A 129 25.30 -19.94 26.28
C LYS A 129 24.96 -18.47 26.00
N THR A 130 25.94 -17.58 26.07
CA THR A 130 25.69 -16.13 26.02
C THR A 130 25.97 -15.50 24.66
N MET A 131 26.71 -16.18 23.78
CA MET A 131 27.11 -15.64 22.48
C MET A 131 27.07 -16.73 21.39
N GLU A 132 26.80 -16.34 20.14
CA GLU A 132 27.02 -17.20 18.97
C GLU A 132 28.53 -17.34 18.73
N VAL A 133 29.14 -18.33 19.41
CA VAL A 133 30.58 -18.55 19.32
C VAL A 133 30.91 -19.37 18.07
N ASN A 134 31.59 -18.73 17.11
CA ASN A 134 32.03 -19.37 15.85
C ASN A 134 33.37 -20.12 15.97
N TYR A 135 33.95 -20.25 17.17
CA TYR A 135 35.26 -20.86 17.37
C TYR A 135 35.47 -21.34 18.82
N LEU A 136 35.88 -22.60 19.00
CA LEU A 136 36.50 -23.06 20.24
C LEU A 136 38.03 -23.15 20.03
N PRO A 137 38.86 -22.58 20.92
CA PRO A 137 40.31 -22.64 20.82
C PRO A 137 40.88 -24.03 21.11
N TYR A 138 42.18 -24.16 20.86
CA TYR A 138 43.05 -25.35 20.85
C TYR A 138 42.92 -26.39 22.00
N GLY A 139 42.08 -26.17 23.01
CA GLY A 139 41.71 -27.16 24.03
C GLY A 139 40.75 -28.26 23.56
N SER A 140 40.27 -28.22 22.32
CA SER A 140 39.31 -29.19 21.75
C SER A 140 39.84 -30.62 21.52
N ASN A 141 41.05 -30.93 22.02
CA ASN A 141 41.67 -32.25 21.96
C ASN A 141 41.52 -33.05 23.25
N ASP A 142 41.13 -32.42 24.36
CA ASP A 142 40.85 -33.12 25.61
C ASP A 142 39.46 -33.75 25.55
N ARG A 143 39.44 -35.07 25.67
CA ARG A 143 38.23 -35.90 25.61
C ARG A 143 37.22 -35.53 26.69
N GLU A 144 37.66 -35.35 27.94
CA GLU A 144 36.75 -35.08 29.05
C GLU A 144 36.22 -33.65 29.00
N PHE A 145 37.07 -32.71 28.58
CA PHE A 145 36.66 -31.33 28.29
C PHE A 145 35.57 -31.28 27.20
N MET A 146 35.79 -31.97 26.07
CA MET A 146 34.82 -32.01 24.98
C MET A 146 33.52 -32.68 25.40
N LYS A 147 33.59 -33.78 26.17
CA LYS A 147 32.43 -34.46 26.73
C LYS A 147 31.60 -33.51 27.61
N GLU A 148 32.25 -32.75 28.50
CA GLU A 148 31.56 -31.80 29.38
C GLU A 148 30.88 -30.67 28.59
N ILE A 149 31.49 -30.19 27.51
CA ILE A 149 30.92 -29.13 26.68
C ILE A 149 29.73 -29.63 25.85
N VAL A 150 29.86 -30.76 25.15
CA VAL A 150 28.79 -31.26 24.27
C VAL A 150 27.51 -31.62 25.02
N THR A 151 27.62 -31.94 26.33
CA THR A 151 26.45 -32.20 27.19
C THR A 151 25.59 -30.96 27.46
N GLU A 152 26.12 -29.75 27.25
CA GLU A 152 25.36 -28.51 27.35
C GLU A 152 25.11 -27.87 25.98
N ALA A 153 26.02 -28.06 25.02
CA ALA A 153 25.98 -27.44 23.69
C ALA A 153 26.43 -28.44 22.62
N GLY A 154 25.50 -29.27 22.11
CA GLY A 154 25.83 -30.36 21.17
C GLY A 154 26.54 -29.91 19.87
N TYR A 155 26.29 -28.69 19.39
CA TYR A 155 26.97 -28.12 18.21
C TYR A 155 28.48 -27.88 18.41
N ALA A 156 28.99 -27.98 19.64
CA ALA A 156 30.41 -27.88 19.95
C ALA A 156 31.26 -28.96 19.25
N LEU A 157 30.64 -30.09 18.89
CA LEU A 157 31.32 -31.20 18.20
C LEU A 157 32.05 -30.76 16.92
N GLN A 158 31.54 -29.74 16.22
CA GLN A 158 32.16 -29.20 15.00
C GLN A 158 33.59 -28.70 15.19
N PHE A 159 33.96 -28.31 16.42
CA PHE A 159 35.28 -27.79 16.75
C PHE A 159 36.23 -28.86 17.31
N GLY A 160 35.72 -30.06 17.56
CA GLY A 160 36.54 -31.21 17.96
C GLY A 160 37.44 -31.66 16.81
N ILE A 161 38.63 -32.15 17.14
CA ILE A 161 39.49 -32.83 16.15
C ILE A 161 38.89 -34.15 15.69
N ASN A 162 39.43 -34.70 14.59
CA ASN A 162 38.98 -35.96 14.00
C ASN A 162 38.81 -37.10 15.02
N SER A 163 39.69 -37.23 16.02
CA SER A 163 39.56 -38.29 17.04
C SER A 163 38.38 -38.07 17.99
N ILE A 164 38.00 -36.83 18.27
CA ILE A 164 36.81 -36.48 19.07
C ILE A 164 35.54 -36.66 18.25
N GLN A 165 35.56 -36.25 16.98
CA GLN A 165 34.48 -36.47 16.02
C GLN A 165 34.27 -37.96 15.68
N ASP A 166 35.28 -38.80 15.92
CA ASP A 166 35.22 -40.27 15.81
C ASP A 166 35.00 -40.99 17.16
N ASP A 167 34.81 -40.24 18.27
CA ASP A 167 34.47 -40.80 19.58
C ASP A 167 32.96 -40.98 19.71
N LYS A 168 32.52 -42.25 19.69
CA LYS A 168 31.09 -42.61 19.71
C LYS A 168 30.35 -42.09 20.94
N GLU A 169 30.99 -42.03 22.11
CA GLU A 169 30.33 -41.56 23.34
C GLU A 169 30.06 -40.06 23.26
N ILE A 170 31.07 -39.28 22.86
CA ILE A 170 30.96 -37.82 22.72
C ILE A 170 29.93 -37.48 21.63
N VAL A 171 29.97 -38.19 20.50
CA VAL A 171 29.01 -37.97 19.39
C VAL A 171 27.58 -38.25 19.84
N LEU A 172 27.33 -39.34 20.57
CA LEU A 172 25.97 -39.63 21.08
C LEU A 172 25.48 -38.58 22.07
N LEU A 173 26.34 -38.12 22.99
CA LEU A 173 26.00 -37.03 23.92
C LEU A 173 25.72 -35.72 23.19
N ALA A 174 26.50 -35.41 22.15
CA ALA A 174 26.30 -34.23 21.33
C ALA A 174 24.97 -34.28 20.57
N ILE A 175 24.62 -35.43 19.99
CA ILE A 175 23.37 -35.64 19.25
C ILE A 175 22.14 -35.48 20.16
N GLN A 176 22.21 -35.97 21.40
CA GLN A 176 21.13 -35.84 22.37
C GLN A 176 20.80 -34.38 22.70
N GLN A 177 21.80 -33.50 22.66
CA GLN A 177 21.60 -32.06 22.90
C GLN A 177 21.28 -31.29 21.62
N CYS A 178 21.94 -31.63 20.52
CA CYS A 178 21.75 -31.01 19.22
C CYS A 178 21.77 -32.10 18.14
N PRO A 179 20.62 -32.49 17.58
CA PRO A 179 20.54 -33.59 16.61
C PRO A 179 21.44 -33.38 15.39
N TRP A 180 21.60 -32.12 14.98
CA TRP A 180 22.48 -31.69 13.88
C TRP A 180 23.96 -31.93 14.13
N ALA A 181 24.38 -32.20 15.39
CA ALA A 181 25.75 -32.58 15.71
C ALA A 181 26.20 -33.81 14.91
N TYR A 182 25.27 -34.67 14.50
CA TYR A 182 25.51 -35.80 13.60
C TYR A 182 26.32 -35.43 12.34
N LEU A 183 26.10 -34.23 11.76
CA LEU A 183 26.83 -33.76 10.57
C LEU A 183 28.35 -33.66 10.78
N TYR A 184 28.78 -33.47 12.03
CA TYR A 184 30.19 -33.33 12.40
C TYR A 184 30.83 -34.63 12.86
N ALA A 185 30.06 -35.72 12.97
CA ALA A 185 30.63 -37.04 13.24
C ALA A 185 31.50 -37.51 12.07
N SER A 186 32.46 -38.39 12.38
CA SER A 186 33.30 -39.06 11.37
C SER A 186 32.45 -39.86 10.38
N ASP A 187 32.97 -40.08 9.16
CA ASP A 187 32.27 -40.89 8.15
C ASP A 187 31.98 -42.32 8.65
N ARG A 188 32.87 -42.88 9.46
CA ARG A 188 32.69 -44.18 10.11
C ARG A 188 31.50 -44.18 11.06
N LEU A 189 31.37 -43.15 11.91
CA LEU A 189 30.25 -43.05 12.87
C LEU A 189 28.94 -42.63 12.21
N LYS A 190 28.97 -41.88 11.11
CA LYS A 190 27.78 -41.62 10.28
C LYS A 190 27.18 -42.92 9.72
N GLN A 191 28.02 -43.91 9.42
CA GLN A 191 27.57 -45.24 8.98
C GLN A 191 27.19 -46.17 10.15
N ASP A 192 27.39 -45.77 11.40
CA ASP A 192 27.02 -46.56 12.57
C ASP A 192 25.50 -46.52 12.79
N PRO A 193 24.79 -47.67 12.75
CA PRO A 193 23.33 -47.69 12.88
C PRO A 193 22.81 -47.13 14.20
N GLN A 194 23.57 -47.26 15.29
CA GLN A 194 23.17 -46.75 16.60
C GLN A 194 23.25 -45.22 16.64
N VAL A 195 24.30 -44.64 16.07
CA VAL A 195 24.48 -43.18 16.00
C VAL A 195 23.40 -42.55 15.13
N MET A 196 23.14 -43.11 13.95
CA MET A 196 22.10 -42.63 13.05
C MET A 196 20.69 -42.78 13.66
N MET A 197 20.41 -43.90 14.34
CA MET A 197 19.11 -44.09 14.99
C MET A 197 18.88 -43.10 16.12
N GLU A 198 19.93 -42.74 16.88
CA GLU A 198 19.83 -41.73 17.92
C GLU A 198 19.60 -40.34 17.32
N ALA A 199 20.31 -39.96 16.26
CA ALA A 199 20.06 -38.71 15.53
C ALA A 199 18.61 -38.64 15.00
N ALA A 200 18.14 -39.74 14.42
CA ALA A 200 16.80 -39.83 13.86
C ALA A 200 15.71 -39.74 14.95
N ARG A 201 15.93 -40.31 16.14
CA ARG A 201 15.03 -40.20 17.30
C ARG A 201 14.83 -38.76 17.75
N HIS A 202 15.89 -37.96 17.72
CA HIS A 202 15.84 -36.54 18.06
C HIS A 202 15.54 -35.64 16.86
N GLY A 203 15.22 -36.23 15.70
CA GLY A 203 14.68 -35.52 14.54
C GLY A 203 15.72 -34.96 13.58
N CYS A 204 16.88 -35.59 13.47
CA CYS A 204 17.85 -35.34 12.41
C CYS A 204 18.00 -36.59 11.53
N ILE A 205 17.62 -36.49 10.26
CA ILE A 205 17.74 -37.58 9.28
C ILE A 205 18.64 -37.21 8.09
N CYS A 206 19.46 -36.16 8.21
CA CYS A 206 20.42 -35.82 7.17
C CYS A 206 21.43 -36.96 6.99
N GLY A 207 21.67 -37.40 5.75
CA GLY A 207 22.58 -38.52 5.48
C GLY A 207 22.08 -39.88 5.99
N ALA A 208 20.80 -40.00 6.34
CA ALA A 208 20.17 -41.27 6.71
C ALA A 208 20.21 -42.28 5.56
N SER A 209 20.27 -43.57 5.90
CA SER A 209 20.10 -44.65 4.93
C SER A 209 18.68 -44.63 4.33
N GLN A 210 18.52 -45.25 3.16
CA GLN A 210 17.22 -45.37 2.52
C GLN A 210 16.16 -46.02 3.44
N GLU A 211 16.57 -46.97 4.28
CA GLU A 211 15.70 -47.64 5.24
C GLU A 211 15.11 -46.66 6.27
N ILE A 212 15.93 -45.74 6.78
CA ILE A 212 15.49 -44.71 7.75
C ILE A 212 14.68 -43.63 7.05
N ALA A 213 15.12 -43.19 5.86
CA ALA A 213 14.44 -42.19 5.04
C ALA A 213 13.07 -42.67 4.52
N SER A 214 12.84 -43.98 4.45
CA SER A 214 11.55 -44.61 4.13
C SER A 214 10.76 -45.09 5.35
N ASN A 215 11.27 -44.89 6.57
CA ASN A 215 10.55 -45.27 7.78
C ASN A 215 9.58 -44.17 8.19
N ARG A 216 8.29 -44.36 7.89
CA ARG A 216 7.22 -43.40 8.14
C ARG A 216 7.22 -42.82 9.56
N LYS A 217 7.41 -43.65 10.59
CA LYS A 217 7.33 -43.21 12.00
C LYS A 217 8.53 -42.32 12.37
N ILE A 218 9.72 -42.68 11.91
CA ILE A 218 10.93 -41.90 12.15
C ILE A 218 10.83 -40.56 11.42
N VAL A 219 10.47 -40.59 10.14
CA VAL A 219 10.32 -39.40 9.31
C VAL A 219 9.28 -38.45 9.88
N LEU A 220 8.11 -38.94 10.28
CA LEU A 220 7.06 -38.10 10.85
C LEU A 220 7.53 -37.36 12.12
N ASN A 221 8.31 -38.02 12.97
CA ASN A 221 8.91 -37.37 14.14
C ASN A 221 9.98 -36.34 13.71
N ALA A 222 10.82 -36.67 12.73
CA ALA A 222 11.88 -35.78 12.27
C ALA A 222 11.35 -34.49 11.63
N VAL A 223 10.32 -34.57 10.77
CA VAL A 223 9.73 -33.37 10.16
C VAL A 223 8.98 -32.51 11.19
N LYS A 224 8.45 -33.11 12.26
CA LYS A 224 7.85 -32.36 13.37
C LYS A 224 8.88 -31.56 14.17
N VAL A 225 10.10 -32.08 14.31
CA VAL A 225 11.22 -31.35 14.94
C VAL A 225 11.73 -30.24 14.01
N SER A 226 11.96 -30.55 12.74
CA SER A 226 12.41 -29.57 11.75
C SER A 226 11.90 -29.93 10.35
N ALA A 227 11.19 -28.99 9.72
CA ALA A 227 10.67 -29.14 8.36
C ALA A 227 11.76 -29.37 7.30
N PHE A 228 12.99 -28.90 7.56
CA PHE A 228 14.15 -29.08 6.68
C PHE A 228 14.43 -30.57 6.41
N ASN A 229 14.10 -31.47 7.35
CA ASN A 229 14.27 -32.90 7.16
C ASN A 229 13.54 -33.45 5.94
N LEU A 230 12.48 -32.79 5.46
CA LEU A 230 11.70 -33.23 4.29
C LEU A 230 12.58 -33.42 3.04
N MET A 231 13.68 -32.66 2.91
CA MET A 231 14.60 -32.81 1.77
C MET A 231 15.35 -34.15 1.73
N TYR A 232 15.47 -34.84 2.87
CA TYR A 232 16.19 -36.13 3.00
C TYR A 232 15.25 -37.34 3.02
N VAL A 233 13.94 -37.11 2.89
CA VAL A 233 12.91 -38.15 2.93
C VAL A 233 12.79 -38.84 1.57
N SER A 234 12.45 -40.13 1.58
CA SER A 234 12.17 -40.88 0.35
C SER A 234 11.03 -40.23 -0.44
N GLU A 235 11.06 -40.34 -1.77
CA GLU A 235 10.04 -39.73 -2.63
C GLU A 235 8.62 -40.21 -2.30
N GLU A 236 8.47 -41.48 -1.93
CA GLU A 236 7.20 -42.06 -1.48
C GLU A 236 6.63 -41.31 -0.26
N LEU A 237 7.45 -41.07 0.75
CA LEU A 237 7.03 -40.37 1.98
C LEU A 237 6.94 -38.85 1.80
N ARG A 238 7.64 -38.27 0.82
CA ARG A 238 7.40 -36.88 0.38
C ARG A 238 6.04 -36.71 -0.30
N ASN A 239 5.37 -37.81 -0.66
CA ASN A 239 3.97 -37.83 -1.12
C ASN A 239 2.97 -38.24 -0.02
N ASP A 240 3.41 -38.48 1.22
CA ASP A 240 2.51 -38.73 2.35
C ASP A 240 1.94 -37.40 2.88
N LYS A 241 0.62 -37.25 2.78
CA LYS A 241 -0.10 -36.02 3.18
C LYS A 241 0.14 -35.65 4.64
N GLU A 242 0.25 -36.62 5.56
CA GLU A 242 0.42 -36.33 6.99
C GLU A 242 1.83 -35.80 7.27
N ILE A 243 2.85 -36.40 6.65
CA ILE A 243 4.25 -35.96 6.79
C ILE A 243 4.42 -34.55 6.22
N VAL A 244 3.91 -34.30 5.01
CA VAL A 244 4.04 -32.99 4.37
C VAL A 244 3.28 -31.91 5.13
N ASN A 245 2.04 -32.18 5.58
CA ASN A 245 1.30 -31.21 6.39
C ASN A 245 2.02 -30.93 7.71
N ALA A 246 2.63 -31.93 8.36
CA ALA A 246 3.41 -31.71 9.57
C ALA A 246 4.62 -30.81 9.31
N ALA A 247 5.31 -30.96 8.17
CA ALA A 247 6.41 -30.10 7.76
C ALA A 247 5.94 -28.66 7.49
N LEU A 248 4.88 -28.47 6.69
CA LEU A 248 4.33 -27.15 6.35
C LEU A 248 3.79 -26.39 7.57
N CYS A 249 3.28 -27.10 8.58
CA CYS A 249 2.86 -26.50 9.85
C CYS A 249 4.04 -25.97 10.69
N ASN A 250 5.22 -26.58 10.56
CA ASN A 250 6.43 -26.13 11.24
C ASN A 250 7.09 -24.98 10.47
N ASP A 251 7.25 -25.12 9.14
CA ASP A 251 7.78 -24.09 8.25
C ASP A 251 7.00 -24.02 6.92
N PRO A 252 6.15 -23.00 6.73
CA PRO A 252 5.41 -22.81 5.48
C PRO A 252 6.29 -22.60 4.23
N GLY A 253 7.60 -22.34 4.38
CA GLY A 253 8.54 -22.17 3.28
C GLY A 253 9.07 -23.49 2.69
N CYS A 254 8.81 -24.65 3.31
CA CYS A 254 9.45 -25.92 2.93
C CYS A 254 8.86 -26.63 1.70
N PHE A 255 8.00 -25.95 0.92
CA PHE A 255 7.23 -26.55 -0.19
C PHE A 255 8.09 -27.02 -1.38
N ASP A 256 9.34 -26.57 -1.49
CA ASP A 256 10.28 -26.99 -2.55
C ASP A 256 10.62 -28.49 -2.52
N ASN A 257 10.41 -29.15 -1.37
CA ASN A 257 10.74 -30.56 -1.17
C ASN A 257 9.52 -31.49 -1.17
N ILE A 258 8.34 -31.02 -1.59
CA ILE A 258 7.12 -31.86 -1.66
C ILE A 258 7.22 -32.82 -2.86
N GLY A 259 6.71 -34.04 -2.70
CA GLY A 259 6.65 -35.01 -3.78
C GLY A 259 5.72 -34.59 -4.93
N SER A 260 6.09 -34.97 -6.14
CA SER A 260 5.42 -34.56 -7.39
C SER A 260 3.95 -35.01 -7.49
N GLU A 261 3.60 -36.16 -6.91
CA GLU A 261 2.22 -36.69 -6.96
C GLU A 261 1.25 -35.86 -6.09
N LEU A 262 1.72 -35.34 -4.94
CA LEU A 262 0.92 -34.41 -4.14
C LEU A 262 0.72 -33.05 -4.82
N LEU A 263 1.73 -32.59 -5.58
CA LEU A 263 1.70 -31.31 -6.29
C LEU A 263 0.74 -31.31 -7.50
N LYS A 264 0.24 -32.49 -7.90
CA LYS A 264 -0.85 -32.68 -8.87
C LYS A 264 -2.24 -32.75 -8.20
N ASN A 265 -2.30 -32.84 -6.88
CA ASN A 265 -3.56 -32.98 -6.16
C ASN A 265 -4.21 -31.60 -5.91
N ARG A 266 -5.28 -31.31 -6.66
CA ARG A 266 -6.04 -30.04 -6.62
C ARG A 266 -6.36 -29.57 -5.19
N GLU A 267 -6.94 -30.44 -4.36
CA GLU A 267 -7.38 -30.10 -3.01
C GLU A 267 -6.22 -29.89 -2.03
N PHE A 268 -5.13 -30.64 -2.20
CA PHE A 268 -3.92 -30.41 -1.44
C PHE A 268 -3.27 -29.06 -1.80
N CYS A 269 -3.12 -28.77 -3.10
CA CYS A 269 -2.50 -27.54 -3.57
C CYS A 269 -3.29 -26.28 -3.12
N LYS A 270 -4.63 -26.34 -3.11
CA LYS A 270 -5.46 -25.27 -2.53
C LYS A 270 -5.12 -24.99 -1.06
N LYS A 271 -5.09 -26.03 -0.23
CA LYS A 271 -4.76 -25.90 1.20
C LYS A 271 -3.34 -25.38 1.40
N MET A 272 -2.41 -25.85 0.58
CA MET A 272 -1.02 -25.39 0.59
C MET A 272 -0.93 -23.89 0.27
N VAL A 273 -1.60 -23.41 -0.78
CA VAL A 273 -1.62 -21.97 -1.12
C VAL A 273 -2.30 -21.14 -0.04
N LEU A 274 -3.37 -21.65 0.57
CA LEU A 274 -4.04 -20.97 1.69
C LEU A 274 -3.07 -20.78 2.88
N GLN A 275 -2.29 -21.80 3.20
CA GLN A 275 -1.34 -21.80 4.31
C GLN A 275 -0.03 -21.03 4.01
N CYS A 276 0.52 -21.18 2.80
CA CYS A 276 1.87 -20.73 2.45
C CYS A 276 1.89 -19.49 1.53
N GLY A 277 0.74 -19.05 1.03
CA GLY A 277 0.61 -17.98 0.06
C GLY A 277 0.95 -18.38 -1.37
N TYR A 278 0.93 -17.40 -2.27
CA TYR A 278 1.09 -17.64 -3.70
C TYR A 278 2.51 -18.05 -4.13
N LYS A 279 3.54 -17.90 -3.28
CA LYS A 279 4.88 -18.47 -3.52
C LYS A 279 4.85 -19.98 -3.78
N ALA A 280 3.94 -20.68 -3.12
CA ALA A 280 3.78 -22.12 -3.27
C ALA A 280 3.30 -22.51 -4.69
N THR A 281 2.75 -21.58 -5.48
CA THR A 281 2.38 -21.84 -6.89
C THR A 281 3.59 -22.10 -7.79
N ARG A 282 4.82 -21.83 -7.32
CA ARG A 282 6.06 -22.15 -8.05
C ARG A 282 6.30 -23.65 -8.18
N VAL A 283 5.80 -24.45 -7.24
CA VAL A 283 6.02 -25.90 -7.19
C VAL A 283 4.80 -26.71 -7.63
N ILE A 284 3.62 -26.09 -7.74
CA ILE A 284 2.41 -26.77 -8.23
C ILE A 284 2.63 -27.23 -9.68
N ASP A 285 2.17 -28.44 -9.98
CA ASP A 285 2.31 -29.05 -11.30
C ASP A 285 1.69 -28.17 -12.40
N GLU A 286 2.36 -28.09 -13.54
CA GLU A 286 1.97 -27.23 -14.67
C GLU A 286 0.57 -27.58 -15.21
N SER A 287 0.13 -28.85 -15.09
CA SER A 287 -1.22 -29.27 -15.50
C SER A 287 -2.32 -28.56 -14.72
N LEU A 288 -2.12 -28.33 -13.42
CA LEU A 288 -3.04 -27.55 -12.58
C LEU A 288 -2.88 -26.06 -12.83
N MET A 289 -1.63 -25.57 -12.98
CA MET A 289 -1.37 -24.15 -13.25
C MET A 289 -1.85 -23.69 -14.63
N SER A 290 -2.15 -24.64 -15.53
CA SER A 290 -2.80 -24.39 -16.82
C SER A 290 -4.34 -24.48 -16.76
N ASP A 291 -4.92 -24.97 -15.66
CA ASP A 291 -6.38 -25.06 -15.49
C ASP A 291 -6.96 -23.74 -14.96
N SER A 292 -7.67 -23.03 -15.83
CA SER A 292 -8.36 -21.77 -15.49
C SER A 292 -9.35 -21.90 -14.33
N THR A 293 -10.00 -23.07 -14.16
CA THR A 293 -10.94 -23.29 -13.05
C THR A 293 -10.21 -23.40 -11.73
N PHE A 294 -9.05 -24.05 -11.72
CA PHE A 294 -8.22 -24.17 -10.53
C PHE A 294 -7.63 -22.82 -10.13
N LEU A 295 -7.12 -22.04 -11.09
CA LEU A 295 -6.62 -20.70 -10.82
C LEU A 295 -7.72 -19.78 -10.27
N LYS A 296 -8.95 -19.90 -10.79
CA LYS A 296 -10.09 -19.17 -10.24
C LYS A 296 -10.34 -19.53 -8.78
N GLU A 297 -10.37 -20.82 -8.47
CA GLU A 297 -10.52 -21.26 -7.08
C GLU A 297 -9.39 -20.74 -6.18
N LEU A 298 -8.15 -20.64 -6.67
CA LEU A 298 -7.05 -20.05 -5.90
C LEU A 298 -7.24 -18.55 -5.64
N VAL A 299 -7.72 -17.79 -6.64
CA VAL A 299 -8.03 -16.35 -6.52
C VAL A 299 -9.20 -16.11 -5.57
N ASP A 300 -10.23 -16.94 -5.67
CA ASP A 300 -11.40 -16.88 -4.78
C ASP A 300 -11.05 -17.23 -3.32
N LEU A 301 -10.03 -18.08 -3.11
CA LEU A 301 -9.56 -18.46 -1.78
C LEU A 301 -8.75 -17.36 -1.07
N ARG A 302 -7.96 -16.58 -1.81
CA ARG A 302 -7.04 -15.59 -1.23
C ARG A 302 -6.78 -14.45 -2.21
N LEU A 303 -7.18 -13.23 -1.88
CA LEU A 303 -6.89 -12.06 -2.73
C LEU A 303 -5.54 -11.39 -2.40
N ASP A 304 -4.98 -11.70 -1.23
CA ASP A 304 -3.72 -11.12 -0.78
C ASP A 304 -2.53 -11.72 -1.54
N ASP A 305 -1.55 -10.89 -1.88
CA ASP A 305 -0.30 -11.27 -2.54
C ASP A 305 -0.44 -11.89 -3.94
N LEU A 306 -1.53 -11.60 -4.65
CA LEU A 306 -1.76 -12.06 -6.04
C LEU A 306 -0.59 -11.79 -6.99
N PHE A 307 0.28 -10.83 -6.69
CA PHE A 307 1.45 -10.53 -7.52
C PHE A 307 2.48 -11.66 -7.60
N GLU A 308 2.43 -12.62 -6.66
CA GLU A 308 3.26 -13.83 -6.68
C GLU A 308 2.57 -15.01 -7.38
N LEU A 309 1.29 -14.85 -7.79
CA LEU A 309 0.57 -15.87 -8.54
C LEU A 309 1.27 -16.07 -9.89
N ARG A 310 1.80 -17.29 -10.08
CA ARG A 310 2.34 -17.72 -11.36
C ARG A 310 1.19 -18.02 -12.31
N VAL A 311 0.82 -17.03 -13.11
CA VAL A 311 -0.13 -17.22 -14.22
C VAL A 311 0.70 -17.74 -15.41
N GLY A 312 0.47 -18.99 -15.83
CA GLY A 312 1.22 -19.66 -16.91
C GLY A 312 1.11 -18.96 -18.28
N SER A 313 1.79 -19.50 -19.30
CA SER A 313 1.98 -18.83 -20.59
C SER A 313 0.70 -18.51 -21.37
N ILE A 314 -0.42 -19.18 -21.09
CA ILE A 314 -1.71 -18.89 -21.71
C ILE A 314 -2.78 -19.28 -20.71
N VAL A 315 -3.11 -18.40 -19.78
CA VAL A 315 -4.38 -18.57 -19.07
C VAL A 315 -5.46 -17.93 -19.93
N ASP A 316 -6.48 -18.73 -20.25
CA ASP A 316 -7.60 -18.40 -21.12
C ASP A 316 -7.98 -16.91 -21.06
N ARG A 317 -8.18 -16.30 -22.23
CA ARG A 317 -8.57 -14.90 -22.39
C ARG A 317 -9.78 -14.54 -21.52
N LYS A 318 -10.70 -15.48 -21.36
CA LYS A 318 -11.87 -15.32 -20.50
C LYS A 318 -11.48 -15.15 -19.03
N PHE A 319 -10.63 -16.03 -18.52
CA PHE A 319 -10.11 -15.94 -17.15
C PHE A 319 -9.29 -14.68 -16.93
N SER A 320 -8.42 -14.33 -17.88
CA SER A 320 -7.61 -13.11 -17.78
C SER A 320 -8.48 -11.86 -17.61
N LYS A 321 -9.59 -11.74 -18.37
CA LYS A 321 -10.55 -10.64 -18.21
C LYS A 321 -11.26 -10.68 -16.86
N GLU A 322 -11.67 -11.87 -16.41
CA GLU A 322 -12.34 -12.04 -15.11
C GLU A 322 -11.41 -11.64 -13.94
N LEU A 323 -10.15 -12.07 -13.99
CA LEU A 323 -9.12 -11.70 -13.03
C LEU A 323 -8.90 -10.18 -13.00
N ILE A 324 -8.80 -9.54 -14.16
CA ILE A 324 -8.65 -8.08 -14.26
C ILE A 324 -9.88 -7.34 -13.73
N ARG A 325 -11.10 -7.86 -13.92
CA ARG A 325 -12.30 -7.27 -13.34
C ARG A 325 -12.32 -7.36 -11.82
N MET A 326 -11.83 -8.47 -11.26
CA MET A 326 -11.71 -8.64 -9.81
C MET A 326 -10.57 -7.80 -9.22
N CYS A 327 -9.44 -7.72 -9.93
CA CYS A 327 -8.22 -7.06 -9.47
C CYS A 327 -7.58 -6.22 -10.60
N PRO A 328 -8.08 -5.01 -10.88
CA PRO A 328 -7.62 -4.18 -12.00
C PRO A 328 -6.13 -3.82 -11.94
N TRP A 329 -5.55 -3.71 -10.75
CA TRP A 329 -4.12 -3.42 -10.56
C TRP A 329 -3.19 -4.53 -11.07
N PHE A 330 -3.71 -5.75 -11.28
CA PHE A 330 -2.93 -6.91 -11.73
C PHE A 330 -2.34 -6.72 -13.14
N ILE A 331 -2.86 -5.74 -13.90
CA ILE A 331 -2.32 -5.33 -15.20
C ILE A 331 -0.84 -4.89 -15.14
N ARG A 332 -0.32 -4.56 -13.94
CA ARG A 332 1.09 -4.17 -13.73
C ARG A 332 2.10 -5.25 -14.08
N THR A 333 1.68 -6.51 -14.17
CA THR A 333 2.57 -7.58 -14.57
C THR A 333 2.96 -7.39 -16.04
N MET A 334 4.23 -7.67 -16.36
CA MET A 334 4.81 -7.34 -17.67
C MET A 334 4.03 -7.96 -18.84
N MET A 335 3.38 -9.10 -18.60
CA MET A 335 2.57 -9.83 -19.58
C MET A 335 1.29 -9.08 -19.96
N PHE A 336 0.53 -8.53 -19.00
CA PHE A 336 -0.75 -7.88 -19.29
C PHE A 336 -0.62 -6.39 -19.61
N SER A 337 0.42 -5.73 -19.12
CA SER A 337 0.63 -4.29 -19.35
C SER A 337 0.72 -3.88 -20.83
N LYS A 338 1.05 -4.82 -21.73
CA LYS A 338 1.14 -4.61 -23.18
C LYS A 338 -0.13 -4.98 -23.94
N ASP A 339 -1.09 -5.65 -23.31
CA ASP A 339 -2.30 -6.11 -23.97
C ASP A 339 -3.37 -5.03 -23.95
N GLU A 340 -3.65 -4.46 -25.12
CA GLU A 340 -4.62 -3.37 -25.29
C GLU A 340 -5.99 -3.71 -24.68
N GLU A 341 -6.47 -4.94 -24.89
CA GLU A 341 -7.80 -5.35 -24.50
C GLU A 341 -7.93 -5.50 -22.98
N LEU A 342 -6.92 -6.10 -22.34
CA LEU A 342 -6.90 -6.25 -20.90
C LEU A 342 -6.70 -4.91 -20.18
N VAL A 343 -5.88 -4.02 -20.74
CA VAL A 343 -5.72 -2.65 -20.22
C VAL A 343 -7.04 -1.88 -20.33
N MET A 344 -7.78 -2.00 -21.44
CA MET A 344 -9.13 -1.40 -21.52
C MET A 344 -10.07 -1.96 -20.47
N GLU A 345 -10.06 -3.27 -20.24
CA GLU A 345 -10.94 -3.90 -19.27
C GLU A 345 -10.61 -3.43 -17.85
N ALA A 346 -9.32 -3.30 -17.51
CA ALA A 346 -8.86 -2.72 -16.24
C ALA A 346 -9.31 -1.26 -16.10
N ALA A 347 -9.17 -0.46 -17.16
CA ALA A 347 -9.55 0.95 -17.17
C ALA A 347 -11.06 1.18 -16.98
N LYS A 348 -11.91 0.26 -17.45
CA LYS A 348 -13.36 0.30 -17.20
C LYS A 348 -13.70 0.12 -15.72
N CYS A 349 -12.91 -0.67 -14.99
CA CYS A 349 -13.10 -0.90 -13.56
C CYS A 349 -12.47 0.22 -12.72
N ASP A 350 -11.22 0.58 -13.01
CA ASP A 350 -10.52 1.70 -12.37
C ASP A 350 -9.62 2.43 -13.40
N PRO A 351 -10.01 3.64 -13.84
CA PRO A 351 -9.24 4.44 -14.80
C PRO A 351 -7.80 4.74 -14.38
N LYS A 352 -7.47 4.71 -13.08
CA LYS A 352 -6.09 4.96 -12.59
C LYS A 352 -5.13 3.85 -12.97
N THR A 353 -5.63 2.64 -13.23
CA THR A 353 -4.80 1.48 -13.59
C THR A 353 -4.02 1.66 -14.90
N VAL A 354 -4.45 2.59 -15.76
CA VAL A 354 -3.74 2.98 -16.98
C VAL A 354 -2.28 3.38 -16.69
N GLN A 355 -1.96 3.86 -15.48
CA GLN A 355 -0.58 4.16 -15.09
C GLN A 355 0.37 2.96 -15.13
N TYR A 356 -0.17 1.75 -15.04
CA TYR A 356 0.57 0.48 -15.09
C TYR A 356 0.68 -0.11 -16.50
N ALA A 357 0.00 0.47 -17.49
CA ALA A 357 0.13 0.06 -18.87
C ALA A 357 1.53 0.36 -19.42
N HIS A 358 1.99 -0.47 -20.34
CA HIS A 358 3.30 -0.32 -20.96
C HIS A 358 3.39 0.97 -21.79
N ASP A 359 4.58 1.58 -21.85
CA ASP A 359 4.81 2.87 -22.52
C ASP A 359 4.39 2.88 -24.00
N SER A 360 4.50 1.74 -24.68
CA SER A 360 4.04 1.59 -26.07
C SER A 360 2.53 1.85 -26.22
N LEU A 361 1.72 1.44 -25.23
CA LEU A 361 0.28 1.73 -25.22
C LEU A 361 0.02 3.15 -24.71
N ARG A 362 0.71 3.58 -23.65
CA ARG A 362 0.49 4.93 -23.07
C ARG A 362 0.88 6.07 -24.02
N ASN A 363 1.75 5.82 -24.99
CA ASN A 363 2.12 6.76 -26.05
C ASN A 363 1.35 6.54 -27.37
N ASN A 364 0.49 5.51 -27.46
CA ASN A 364 -0.33 5.29 -28.64
C ASN A 364 -1.56 6.22 -28.62
N SER A 365 -1.63 7.13 -29.59
CA SER A 365 -2.71 8.12 -29.69
C SER A 365 -4.08 7.51 -30.00
N GLU A 366 -4.17 6.41 -30.76
CA GLU A 366 -5.44 5.75 -31.06
C GLU A 366 -6.00 5.06 -29.82
N PHE A 367 -5.12 4.37 -29.08
CA PHE A 367 -5.50 3.72 -27.83
C PHE A 367 -5.88 4.75 -26.76
N ALA A 368 -5.09 5.81 -26.63
CA ALA A 368 -5.37 6.93 -25.74
C ALA A 368 -6.74 7.57 -25.99
N MET A 369 -7.17 7.67 -27.26
CA MET A 369 -8.49 8.20 -27.59
C MET A 369 -9.61 7.36 -26.96
N LYS A 370 -9.53 6.02 -27.07
CA LYS A 370 -10.50 5.11 -26.45
C LYS A 370 -10.55 5.26 -24.93
N LEU A 371 -9.40 5.45 -24.28
CA LEU A 371 -9.31 5.66 -22.83
C LEU A 371 -9.89 7.01 -22.40
N VAL A 372 -9.63 8.07 -23.15
CA VAL A 372 -10.16 9.41 -22.88
C VAL A 372 -11.66 9.49 -23.14
N GLU A 373 -12.17 8.79 -24.16
CA GLU A 373 -13.62 8.66 -24.40
C GLU A 373 -14.33 7.98 -23.23
N LEU A 374 -13.67 7.00 -22.60
CA LEU A 374 -14.16 6.34 -21.38
C LEU A 374 -14.10 7.27 -20.16
N ASP A 375 -12.94 7.87 -19.89
CA ASP A 375 -12.73 8.84 -18.81
C ASP A 375 -11.56 9.79 -19.12
N ALA A 376 -11.85 11.08 -19.32
CA ALA A 376 -10.85 12.12 -19.58
C ALA A 376 -9.74 12.23 -18.53
N ARG A 377 -9.95 11.78 -17.28
CA ARG A 377 -8.91 11.81 -16.22
C ARG A 377 -7.76 10.85 -16.51
N THR A 378 -7.96 9.86 -17.38
CA THR A 378 -6.90 8.96 -17.83
C THR A 378 -5.74 9.71 -18.48
N LEU A 379 -5.97 10.90 -19.05
CA LEU A 379 -4.93 11.75 -19.65
C LEU A 379 -3.75 12.02 -18.69
N LEU A 380 -4.00 12.10 -17.38
CA LEU A 380 -2.95 12.26 -16.36
C LEU A 380 -1.89 11.14 -16.46
N HIS A 381 -2.32 9.90 -16.70
CA HIS A 381 -1.48 8.71 -16.65
C HIS A 381 -0.86 8.33 -18.01
N LEU A 382 -1.27 8.98 -19.10
CA LEU A 382 -0.76 8.76 -20.45
C LEU A 382 0.64 9.38 -20.64
N GLY A 383 1.33 8.90 -21.67
CA GLY A 383 2.69 9.30 -21.97
C GLY A 383 2.79 10.70 -22.60
N PRO A 384 4.01 11.26 -22.68
CA PRO A 384 4.23 12.62 -23.18
C PRO A 384 3.79 12.80 -24.64
N GLU A 385 3.92 11.78 -25.49
CA GLU A 385 3.56 11.87 -26.91
C GLU A 385 2.05 12.08 -27.12
N VAL A 386 1.24 11.51 -26.24
CA VAL A 386 -0.21 11.68 -26.26
C VAL A 386 -0.61 13.03 -25.66
N LYS A 387 0.10 13.51 -24.64
CA LYS A 387 -0.17 14.81 -23.98
C LYS A 387 0.13 16.02 -24.88
N GLN A 388 0.90 15.84 -25.94
CA GLN A 388 1.11 16.83 -27.01
C GLN A 388 0.17 16.61 -28.21
N CYS A 389 -0.61 15.53 -28.24
CA CYS A 389 -1.53 15.24 -29.33
C CYS A 389 -2.79 16.10 -29.21
N PHE A 390 -2.95 17.06 -30.13
CA PHE A 390 -4.09 17.99 -30.16
C PHE A 390 -5.44 17.25 -30.09
N ARG A 391 -5.61 16.19 -30.89
CA ARG A 391 -6.89 15.45 -30.98
C ARG A 391 -7.31 14.84 -29.64
N VAL A 392 -6.38 14.16 -28.96
CA VAL A 392 -6.65 13.48 -27.68
C VAL A 392 -6.91 14.50 -26.57
N VAL A 393 -6.05 15.53 -26.47
CA VAL A 393 -6.21 16.57 -25.44
C VAL A 393 -7.50 17.36 -25.65
N MET A 394 -7.84 17.72 -26.89
CA MET A 394 -9.10 18.41 -27.22
C MET A 394 -10.31 17.60 -26.76
N GLN A 395 -10.31 16.29 -27.00
CA GLN A 395 -11.39 15.43 -26.54
C GLN A 395 -11.47 15.40 -25.00
N ALA A 396 -10.34 15.25 -24.32
CA ALA A 396 -10.27 15.21 -22.87
C ALA A 396 -10.81 16.50 -22.24
N VAL A 397 -10.40 17.68 -22.73
CA VAL A 397 -10.84 18.97 -22.16
C VAL A 397 -12.31 19.28 -22.46
N LYS A 398 -12.85 18.78 -23.58
CA LYS A 398 -14.28 18.89 -23.90
C LYS A 398 -15.16 18.07 -22.94
N GLN A 399 -14.67 16.93 -22.47
CA GLN A 399 -15.37 16.12 -21.47
C GLN A 399 -15.13 16.66 -20.05
N ASN A 400 -13.90 17.07 -19.73
CA ASN A 400 -13.50 17.63 -18.43
C ASN A 400 -12.38 18.69 -18.59
N GLY A 401 -12.74 19.97 -18.49
CA GLY A 401 -11.82 21.11 -18.63
C GLY A 401 -10.69 21.13 -17.60
N LEU A 402 -10.84 20.43 -16.47
CA LEU A 402 -9.78 20.28 -15.46
C LEU A 402 -8.67 19.31 -15.87
N CYS A 403 -8.74 18.72 -17.07
CA CYS A 403 -7.65 17.92 -17.65
C CYS A 403 -6.58 18.78 -18.35
N LEU A 404 -6.84 20.07 -18.59
CA LEU A 404 -5.86 21.02 -19.17
C LEU A 404 -4.46 21.02 -18.51
N PRO A 405 -4.28 20.91 -17.17
CA PRO A 405 -2.95 20.87 -16.56
C PRO A 405 -2.09 19.69 -17.04
N TYR A 406 -2.70 18.61 -17.56
CA TYR A 406 -1.97 17.43 -18.02
C TYR A 406 -1.50 17.52 -19.48
N ALA A 407 -1.99 18.50 -20.23
CA ALA A 407 -1.52 18.77 -21.59
C ALA A 407 -0.04 19.22 -21.61
N SER A 408 0.58 19.20 -22.79
CA SER A 408 1.89 19.81 -22.99
C SER A 408 1.86 21.34 -22.78
N SER A 409 3.01 21.96 -22.55
CA SER A 409 3.14 23.42 -22.44
C SER A 409 2.60 24.16 -23.67
N ASP A 410 2.79 23.57 -24.85
CA ASP A 410 2.41 24.17 -26.12
C ASP A 410 0.89 24.19 -26.26
N LEU A 411 0.22 23.08 -25.94
CA LEU A 411 -1.24 23.00 -25.97
C LEU A 411 -1.90 23.82 -24.86
N LYS A 412 -1.23 24.05 -23.72
CA LYS A 412 -1.70 25.03 -22.71
C LYS A 412 -1.65 26.48 -23.22
N ASN A 413 -0.88 26.76 -24.25
CA ASN A 413 -0.84 28.06 -24.93
C ASN A 413 -1.64 28.07 -26.24
N ASP A 414 -2.33 26.99 -26.59
CA ASP A 414 -3.21 26.93 -27.75
C ASP A 414 -4.60 27.54 -27.39
N PRO A 415 -5.02 28.64 -28.05
CA PRO A 415 -6.29 29.29 -27.75
C PRO A 415 -7.51 28.38 -27.95
N HIS A 416 -7.48 27.45 -28.91
CA HIS A 416 -8.62 26.57 -29.18
C HIS A 416 -8.82 25.56 -28.05
N ILE A 417 -7.73 24.94 -27.58
CA ILE A 417 -7.77 23.99 -26.45
C ILE A 417 -8.22 24.69 -25.18
N VAL A 418 -7.60 25.82 -24.83
CA VAL A 418 -7.90 26.54 -23.59
C VAL A 418 -9.32 27.08 -23.59
N ARG A 419 -9.79 27.60 -24.73
CA ARG A 419 -11.18 28.09 -24.88
C ARG A 419 -12.18 26.95 -24.71
N ALA A 420 -11.95 25.79 -25.32
CA ALA A 420 -12.80 24.61 -25.12
C ALA A 420 -12.81 24.15 -23.65
N ALA A 421 -11.64 24.12 -22.99
CA ALA A 421 -11.53 23.78 -21.58
C ALA A 421 -12.30 24.75 -20.67
N CYS A 422 -12.20 26.06 -20.94
CA CYS A 422 -12.88 27.10 -20.17
C CYS A 422 -14.39 27.13 -20.40
N GLN A 423 -14.85 26.80 -21.62
CA GLN A 423 -16.27 26.62 -21.92
C GLN A 423 -16.88 25.47 -21.13
N GLN A 424 -16.13 24.36 -20.96
CA GLN A 424 -16.57 23.22 -20.16
C GLN A 424 -16.49 23.53 -18.65
N ASN A 425 -15.37 24.07 -18.19
CA ASN A 425 -15.17 24.49 -16.81
C ASN A 425 -14.38 25.82 -16.74
N PRO A 426 -15.02 26.93 -16.31
CA PRO A 426 -14.36 28.23 -16.28
C PRO A 426 -13.13 28.31 -15.35
N GLN A 427 -12.97 27.40 -14.38
CA GLN A 427 -11.78 27.31 -13.53
C GLN A 427 -10.56 26.74 -14.27
N ALA A 428 -10.74 26.15 -15.46
CA ALA A 428 -9.63 25.62 -16.26
C ALA A 428 -8.62 26.72 -16.66
N ILE A 429 -9.06 27.99 -16.74
CA ILE A 429 -8.20 29.13 -17.08
C ILE A 429 -6.97 29.26 -16.15
N GLN A 430 -7.06 28.77 -14.92
CA GLN A 430 -5.94 28.76 -13.98
C GLN A 430 -4.76 27.93 -14.49
N TYR A 431 -5.00 26.96 -15.38
CA TYR A 431 -3.98 26.07 -15.95
C TYR A 431 -3.52 26.49 -17.35
N ALA A 432 -4.11 27.54 -17.93
CA ALA A 432 -3.64 28.11 -19.19
C ALA A 432 -2.18 28.57 -19.08
N GLY A 433 -1.46 28.48 -20.19
CA GLY A 433 -0.07 28.90 -20.27
C GLY A 433 0.10 30.41 -20.11
N SER A 434 1.32 30.82 -19.77
CA SER A 434 1.64 32.23 -19.46
C SER A 434 1.46 33.15 -20.67
N MET A 435 1.65 32.66 -21.90
CA MET A 435 1.48 33.48 -23.11
C MET A 435 0.03 33.91 -23.28
N LEU A 436 -0.93 32.98 -23.13
CA LEU A 436 -2.36 33.30 -23.23
C LEU A 436 -2.84 34.17 -22.06
N LYS A 437 -2.36 33.91 -20.84
CA LYS A 437 -2.65 34.76 -19.68
C LYS A 437 -2.08 36.17 -19.81
N GLY A 438 -1.07 36.36 -20.67
CA GLY A 438 -0.51 37.66 -21.05
C GLY A 438 -1.15 38.29 -22.28
N SER A 439 -1.97 37.54 -23.03
CA SER A 439 -2.67 38.05 -24.21
C SER A 439 -3.88 38.87 -23.81
N GLN A 440 -3.86 40.16 -24.14
CA GLN A 440 -4.94 41.10 -23.84
C GLN A 440 -6.25 40.66 -24.48
N GLU A 441 -6.23 40.35 -25.78
CA GLU A 441 -7.42 39.97 -26.55
C GLU A 441 -8.07 38.69 -25.99
N PHE A 442 -7.26 37.65 -25.76
CA PHE A 442 -7.75 36.39 -25.21
C PHE A 442 -8.31 36.54 -23.80
N MET A 443 -7.62 37.28 -22.92
CA MET A 443 -8.10 37.48 -21.55
C MET A 443 -9.38 38.31 -21.50
N LEU A 444 -9.55 39.32 -22.36
CA LEU A 444 -10.80 40.06 -22.45
C LEU A 444 -11.96 39.15 -22.87
N GLU A 445 -11.73 38.30 -23.88
CA GLU A 445 -12.72 37.29 -24.31
C GLU A 445 -13.13 36.38 -23.14
N MET A 446 -12.16 35.85 -22.39
CA MET A 446 -12.45 34.97 -21.25
C MET A 446 -13.17 35.72 -20.11
N ILE A 447 -12.80 36.98 -19.86
CA ILE A 447 -13.42 37.84 -18.82
C ILE A 447 -14.87 38.18 -19.18
N GLN A 448 -15.20 38.37 -20.47
CA GLN A 448 -16.57 38.60 -20.91
C GLN A 448 -17.50 37.44 -20.53
N HIS A 449 -16.99 36.20 -20.56
CA HIS A 449 -17.77 35.02 -20.19
C HIS A 449 -17.70 34.68 -18.70
N ASN A 450 -16.56 34.96 -18.04
CA ASN A 450 -16.40 34.76 -16.61
C ASN A 450 -15.43 35.79 -16.01
N LEU A 451 -15.95 36.71 -15.21
CA LEU A 451 -15.18 37.75 -14.54
C LEU A 451 -14.07 37.20 -13.63
N SER A 452 -14.21 35.98 -13.09
CA SER A 452 -13.16 35.37 -12.27
C SER A 452 -11.88 35.09 -13.06
N ALA A 453 -11.94 35.04 -14.40
CA ALA A 453 -10.75 34.91 -15.25
C ALA A 453 -9.74 36.06 -15.04
N LEU A 454 -10.20 37.24 -14.63
CA LEU A 454 -9.33 38.39 -14.33
C LEU A 454 -8.27 38.05 -13.28
N GLN A 455 -8.58 37.19 -12.30
CA GLN A 455 -7.62 36.80 -11.27
C GLN A 455 -6.41 36.04 -11.83
N HIS A 456 -6.53 35.43 -13.02
CA HIS A 456 -5.49 34.66 -13.67
C HIS A 456 -4.75 35.43 -14.78
N ALA A 457 -5.19 36.64 -15.12
CA ALA A 457 -4.46 37.51 -16.02
C ALA A 457 -3.05 37.82 -15.47
N SER A 458 -2.08 37.98 -16.38
CA SER A 458 -0.70 38.32 -16.01
C SER A 458 -0.65 39.64 -15.23
N ILE A 459 0.38 39.79 -14.38
CA ILE A 459 0.57 41.02 -13.61
C ILE A 459 0.76 42.26 -14.51
N HIS A 460 1.35 42.08 -15.69
CA HIS A 460 1.54 43.14 -16.68
C HIS A 460 0.20 43.61 -17.25
N LEU A 461 -0.69 42.68 -17.61
CA LEU A 461 -2.05 43.05 -18.06
C LEU A 461 -2.84 43.74 -16.94
N LYS A 462 -2.79 43.21 -15.72
CA LYS A 462 -3.48 43.81 -14.56
C LYS A 462 -2.99 45.22 -14.21
N ARG A 463 -1.82 45.63 -14.69
CA ARG A 463 -1.26 46.99 -14.53
C ARG A 463 -1.45 47.86 -15.77
N ASN A 464 -1.95 47.29 -16.88
CA ASN A 464 -2.18 48.02 -18.11
C ASN A 464 -3.49 48.83 -18.02
N CYS A 465 -3.36 50.15 -18.12
CA CYS A 465 -4.49 51.07 -17.99
C CYS A 465 -5.58 50.85 -19.06
N LEU A 466 -5.21 50.54 -20.32
CA LEU A 466 -6.16 50.30 -21.40
C LEU A 466 -6.95 49.01 -21.16
N PHE A 467 -6.25 47.95 -20.75
CA PHE A 467 -6.91 46.68 -20.39
C PHE A 467 -7.87 46.86 -19.22
N LEU A 468 -7.46 47.56 -18.17
CA LEU A 468 -8.34 47.84 -17.02
C LEU A 468 -9.54 48.71 -17.40
N GLN A 469 -9.39 49.65 -18.34
CA GLN A 469 -10.50 50.45 -18.84
C GLN A 469 -11.52 49.59 -19.60
N GLN A 470 -11.05 48.64 -20.42
CA GLN A 470 -11.90 47.68 -21.13
C GLN A 470 -12.58 46.71 -20.16
N VAL A 471 -11.85 46.18 -19.17
CA VAL A 471 -12.42 45.35 -18.10
C VAL A 471 -13.46 46.13 -17.31
N LYS A 472 -13.22 47.42 -17.01
CA LYS A 472 -14.20 48.28 -16.33
C LYS A 472 -15.47 48.42 -17.14
N GLN A 473 -15.40 48.57 -18.46
CA GLN A 473 -16.59 48.58 -19.32
C GLN A 473 -17.35 47.24 -19.29
N ILE A 474 -16.64 46.10 -19.30
CA ILE A 474 -17.24 44.76 -19.19
C ILE A 474 -17.90 44.54 -17.82
N VAL A 475 -17.27 45.02 -16.74
CA VAL A 475 -17.79 44.95 -15.37
C VAL A 475 -18.99 45.87 -15.19
N LEU A 476 -18.92 47.10 -15.72
CA LEU A 476 -20.03 48.05 -15.71
C LEU A 476 -21.22 47.52 -16.49
N SER A 477 -21.01 46.95 -17.68
CA SER A 477 -22.11 46.34 -18.45
C SER A 477 -22.71 45.12 -17.75
N HIS A 478 -21.91 44.30 -17.06
CA HIS A 478 -22.41 43.23 -16.20
C HIS A 478 -23.20 43.77 -14.98
N GLN A 479 -22.71 44.82 -14.32
CA GLN A 479 -23.41 45.44 -13.18
C GLN A 479 -24.70 46.13 -13.60
N GLU A 480 -24.72 46.80 -14.76
CA GLU A 480 -25.90 47.42 -15.35
C GLU A 480 -26.92 46.34 -15.77
N LEU A 481 -26.47 45.26 -16.41
CA LEU A 481 -27.33 44.11 -16.71
C LEU A 481 -27.92 43.50 -15.43
N MET A 482 -27.11 43.32 -14.38
CA MET A 482 -27.61 42.81 -13.09
C MET A 482 -28.61 43.78 -12.45
N ARG A 483 -28.37 45.09 -12.49
CA ARG A 483 -29.34 46.10 -12.02
C ARG A 483 -30.65 46.06 -12.81
N LEU A 484 -30.59 45.94 -14.13
CA LEU A 484 -31.78 45.84 -14.99
C LEU A 484 -32.57 44.54 -14.72
N ARG A 485 -31.88 43.44 -14.42
CA ARG A 485 -32.50 42.16 -14.05
C ARG A 485 -33.10 42.15 -12.65
N GLN A 486 -32.67 43.05 -11.76
CA GLN A 486 -33.22 43.28 -10.42
C GLN A 486 -34.37 44.29 -10.41
N ASP A 487 -34.47 45.15 -11.44
CA ASP A 487 -35.55 46.13 -11.53
C ASP A 487 -36.88 45.43 -11.82
N ARG A 488 -37.67 45.24 -10.75
CA ARG A 488 -39.00 44.64 -10.81
C ARG A 488 -39.92 45.32 -11.82
N SER A 489 -39.86 46.64 -11.95
CA SER A 489 -40.74 47.39 -12.85
C SER A 489 -40.39 47.08 -14.31
N LEU A 490 -39.10 47.08 -14.65
CA LEU A 490 -38.63 46.73 -15.98
C LEU A 490 -38.92 45.26 -16.32
N VAL A 491 -38.60 44.34 -15.40
CA VAL A 491 -38.90 42.90 -15.58
C VAL A 491 -40.39 42.69 -15.78
N MET A 492 -41.25 43.37 -15.01
CA MET A 492 -42.70 43.32 -15.17
C MET A 492 -43.16 43.81 -16.56
N GLN A 493 -42.54 44.87 -17.09
CA GLN A 493 -42.83 45.35 -18.45
C GLN A 493 -42.39 44.32 -19.51
N CYS A 494 -41.23 43.68 -19.33
CA CYS A 494 -40.71 42.67 -20.26
C CYS A 494 -41.58 41.40 -20.27
N VAL A 495 -41.96 40.87 -19.10
CA VAL A 495 -42.79 39.66 -19.02
C VAL A 495 -44.20 39.90 -19.56
N LYS A 496 -44.71 41.13 -19.46
CA LYS A 496 -45.98 41.54 -20.08
C LYS A 496 -45.94 41.54 -21.62
N GLN A 497 -44.77 41.70 -22.21
CA GLN A 497 -44.59 41.62 -23.67
C GLN A 497 -44.30 40.18 -24.12
N ASN A 498 -43.45 39.46 -23.37
CA ASN A 498 -43.09 38.07 -23.64
C ASN A 498 -42.73 37.37 -22.33
N GLY A 499 -43.57 36.42 -21.90
CA GLY A 499 -43.41 35.72 -20.64
C GLY A 499 -42.11 34.93 -20.52
N LEU A 500 -41.52 34.49 -21.65
CA LEU A 500 -40.25 33.78 -21.64
C LEU A 500 -39.09 34.66 -21.15
N THR A 501 -39.22 35.99 -21.15
CA THR A 501 -38.19 36.90 -20.63
C THR A 501 -37.91 36.72 -19.14
N LEU A 502 -38.79 36.00 -18.41
CA LEU A 502 -38.61 35.65 -17.00
C LEU A 502 -37.27 34.95 -16.70
N HIS A 503 -36.70 34.19 -17.64
CA HIS A 503 -35.40 33.54 -17.46
C HIS A 503 -34.24 34.52 -17.21
N ASN A 504 -34.40 35.78 -17.64
CA ASN A 504 -33.40 36.81 -17.42
C ASN A 504 -33.51 37.48 -16.05
N ALA A 505 -34.63 37.32 -15.34
CA ALA A 505 -34.82 37.93 -14.03
C ALA A 505 -33.93 37.26 -12.98
N VAL A 506 -33.54 38.03 -11.97
CA VAL A 506 -32.87 37.47 -10.78
C VAL A 506 -33.79 36.50 -10.04
N GLU A 507 -33.20 35.61 -9.24
CA GLU A 507 -33.93 34.54 -8.55
C GLU A 507 -35.06 35.07 -7.65
N GLU A 508 -34.85 36.20 -6.98
CA GLU A 508 -35.86 36.83 -6.12
C GLU A 508 -37.12 37.22 -6.90
N LEU A 509 -36.98 37.64 -8.16
CA LEU A 509 -38.11 37.97 -9.04
C LEU A 509 -38.71 36.75 -9.74
N ARG A 510 -37.92 35.67 -9.92
CA ARG A 510 -38.44 34.36 -10.35
C ARG A 510 -39.17 33.61 -9.24
N GLN A 511 -39.02 34.06 -8.00
CA GLN A 511 -39.80 33.67 -6.82
C GLN A 511 -41.00 34.61 -6.55
N ASP A 512 -41.07 35.79 -7.20
CA ASP A 512 -42.22 36.69 -7.07
C ASP A 512 -43.41 36.11 -7.83
N ARG A 513 -44.37 35.56 -7.07
CA ARG A 513 -45.59 34.94 -7.59
C ARG A 513 -46.34 35.83 -8.58
N GLN A 514 -46.36 37.16 -8.38
CA GLN A 514 -47.09 38.08 -9.25
C GLN A 514 -46.38 38.27 -10.60
N VAL A 515 -45.04 38.35 -10.59
CA VAL A 515 -44.23 38.45 -11.82
C VAL A 515 -44.36 37.15 -12.63
N VAL A 516 -44.28 36.00 -11.98
CA VAL A 516 -44.42 34.68 -12.62
C VAL A 516 -45.83 34.49 -13.18
N LEU A 517 -46.88 34.85 -12.44
CA LEU A 517 -48.26 34.78 -12.94
C LEU A 517 -48.44 35.62 -14.20
N GLU A 518 -47.92 36.84 -14.22
CA GLU A 518 -48.03 37.71 -15.39
C GLU A 518 -47.25 37.15 -16.59
N ALA A 519 -46.08 36.53 -16.34
CA ALA A 519 -45.31 35.83 -17.37
C ALA A 519 -46.08 34.61 -17.93
N ILE A 520 -46.76 33.84 -17.08
CA ILE A 520 -47.58 32.69 -17.50
C ILE A 520 -48.77 33.14 -18.35
N LYS A 521 -49.42 34.26 -17.99
CA LYS A 521 -50.55 34.81 -18.75
C LYS A 521 -50.17 35.17 -20.18
N THR A 522 -48.96 35.69 -20.40
CA THR A 522 -48.47 36.07 -21.72
C THR A 522 -47.81 34.92 -22.47
N THR A 523 -47.08 34.06 -21.78
CA THR A 523 -46.50 32.84 -22.35
C THR A 523 -46.49 31.71 -21.31
N PRO A 524 -47.41 30.74 -21.38
CA PRO A 524 -47.58 29.72 -20.34
C PRO A 524 -46.32 28.90 -20.03
N LYS A 525 -45.50 28.63 -21.06
CA LYS A 525 -44.19 27.96 -20.93
C LYS A 525 -43.17 28.71 -20.08
N ALA A 526 -43.44 29.95 -19.67
CA ALA A 526 -42.61 30.70 -18.73
C ALA A 526 -42.47 29.98 -17.37
N LEU A 527 -43.40 29.08 -17.02
CA LEU A 527 -43.34 28.25 -15.81
C LEU A 527 -42.00 27.51 -15.65
N GLN A 528 -41.34 27.13 -16.75
CA GLN A 528 -40.04 26.46 -16.74
C GLN A 528 -38.91 27.27 -16.07
N TYR A 529 -39.06 28.60 -16.04
CA TYR A 529 -38.08 29.52 -15.48
C TYR A 529 -38.46 30.01 -14.08
N ALA A 530 -39.68 29.72 -13.62
CA ALA A 530 -40.09 30.00 -12.26
C ALA A 530 -39.25 29.21 -11.26
N HIS A 531 -39.10 29.73 -10.05
CA HIS A 531 -38.44 29.00 -8.99
C HIS A 531 -39.19 27.70 -8.67
N TYR A 532 -38.48 26.65 -8.23
CA TYR A 532 -39.05 25.32 -8.00
C TYR A 532 -40.24 25.33 -7.03
N SER A 533 -40.26 26.27 -6.06
CA SER A 533 -41.38 26.45 -5.14
C SER A 533 -42.68 26.88 -5.83
N LEU A 534 -42.58 27.66 -6.92
CA LEU A 534 -43.73 28.10 -7.72
C LEU A 534 -44.08 27.11 -8.83
N GLN A 535 -43.14 26.25 -9.26
CA GLN A 535 -43.44 25.06 -10.08
C GLN A 535 -44.21 23.98 -9.32
N ASP A 536 -44.30 24.13 -7.99
CA ASP A 536 -45.10 23.30 -7.08
C ASP A 536 -46.35 24.05 -6.55
N ASP A 537 -46.61 25.27 -7.03
CA ASP A 537 -47.84 26.04 -6.76
C ASP A 537 -48.95 25.55 -7.70
N LYS A 538 -49.93 24.84 -7.12
CA LYS A 538 -51.03 24.23 -7.87
C LYS A 538 -51.80 25.23 -8.71
N ASP A 539 -52.05 26.44 -8.21
CA ASP A 539 -52.85 27.43 -8.92
C ASP A 539 -52.11 27.99 -10.14
N LEU A 540 -50.80 28.24 -10.01
CA LEU A 540 -49.97 28.70 -11.13
C LEU A 540 -49.80 27.61 -12.20
N CYS A 541 -49.57 26.38 -11.77
CA CYS A 541 -49.47 25.23 -12.66
C CYS A 541 -50.78 25.00 -13.41
N LEU A 542 -51.92 25.10 -12.71
CA LEU A 542 -53.23 24.95 -13.34
C LEU A 542 -53.49 26.09 -14.35
N GLU A 543 -53.18 27.33 -14.00
CA GLU A 543 -53.30 28.48 -14.89
C GLU A 543 -52.43 28.32 -16.17
N ALA A 544 -51.21 27.79 -16.03
CA ALA A 544 -50.30 27.53 -17.15
C ALA A 544 -50.79 26.39 -18.05
N VAL A 545 -51.18 25.26 -17.46
CA VAL A 545 -51.69 24.08 -18.19
C VAL A 545 -53.01 24.40 -18.87
N THR A 546 -53.88 25.19 -18.23
CA THR A 546 -55.16 25.63 -18.80
C THR A 546 -54.95 26.43 -20.10
N ARG A 547 -53.86 27.17 -20.21
CA ARG A 547 -53.54 27.94 -21.42
C ARG A 547 -52.74 27.16 -22.47
N ASP A 548 -51.81 26.33 -22.03
CA ASP A 548 -50.99 25.48 -22.90
C ASP A 548 -50.57 24.23 -22.12
N VAL A 549 -51.13 23.10 -22.53
CA VAL A 549 -50.92 21.78 -21.91
C VAL A 549 -49.44 21.37 -21.88
N SER A 550 -48.63 21.86 -22.82
CA SER A 550 -47.20 21.55 -22.83
C SER A 550 -46.46 22.11 -21.61
N SER A 551 -47.05 23.07 -20.90
CA SER A 551 -46.52 23.61 -19.64
C SER A 551 -46.53 22.58 -18.50
N PHE A 552 -47.32 21.51 -18.60
CA PHE A 552 -47.38 20.41 -17.64
C PHE A 552 -46.01 19.74 -17.42
N ALA A 553 -45.15 19.74 -18.46
CA ALA A 553 -43.79 19.22 -18.38
C ALA A 553 -42.94 19.90 -17.30
N TYR A 554 -43.26 21.15 -16.95
CA TYR A 554 -42.49 21.97 -16.01
C TYR A 554 -43.09 21.99 -14.59
N CYS A 555 -44.20 21.31 -14.35
CA CYS A 555 -44.74 21.13 -13.01
C CYS A 555 -43.83 20.20 -12.21
N SER A 556 -43.85 20.34 -10.88
CA SER A 556 -43.15 19.43 -9.98
C SER A 556 -43.60 17.98 -10.18
N SER A 557 -42.75 17.02 -9.81
CA SER A 557 -43.11 15.59 -9.86
C SER A 557 -44.34 15.26 -9.00
N ARG A 558 -44.58 16.04 -7.92
CA ARG A 558 -45.76 15.90 -7.06
C ARG A 558 -47.03 16.34 -7.80
N LEU A 559 -47.00 17.50 -8.45
CA LEU A 559 -48.15 18.03 -9.19
C LEU A 559 -48.42 17.29 -10.50
N LYS A 560 -47.43 16.62 -11.09
CA LYS A 560 -47.62 15.71 -12.23
C LYS A 560 -48.51 14.50 -11.92
N LEU A 561 -48.74 14.21 -10.64
CA LEU A 561 -49.68 13.18 -10.16
C LEU A 561 -50.98 13.79 -9.61
N ASP A 562 -51.14 15.11 -9.65
CA ASP A 562 -52.35 15.78 -9.17
C ASP A 562 -53.51 15.54 -10.14
N ALA A 563 -54.62 15.05 -9.63
CA ALA A 563 -55.78 14.66 -10.42
C ALA A 563 -56.36 15.83 -11.23
N ASP A 564 -56.33 17.06 -10.70
CA ASP A 564 -56.94 18.21 -11.39
C ASP A 564 -56.11 18.64 -12.60
N LEU A 565 -54.78 18.59 -12.49
CA LEU A 565 -53.89 18.87 -13.62
C LEU A 565 -53.99 17.80 -14.71
N ILE A 566 -54.06 16.51 -14.32
CA ILE A 566 -54.22 15.41 -15.27
C ILE A 566 -55.56 15.52 -16.01
N ARG A 567 -56.65 15.80 -15.28
CA ARG A 567 -57.97 16.08 -15.87
C ARG A 567 -57.92 17.20 -16.90
N GLU A 568 -57.25 18.30 -16.57
CA GLU A 568 -57.15 19.45 -17.46
C GLU A 568 -56.34 19.13 -18.73
N CYS A 569 -55.24 18.38 -18.62
CA CYS A 569 -54.49 17.88 -19.77
C CYS A 569 -55.32 16.97 -20.68
N VAL A 570 -56.15 16.08 -20.10
CA VAL A 570 -57.04 15.17 -20.83
C VAL A 570 -58.15 15.93 -21.56
N LYS A 571 -58.74 16.96 -20.94
CA LYS A 571 -59.75 17.83 -21.59
C LYS A 571 -59.19 18.51 -22.84
N GLN A 572 -57.95 18.97 -22.78
CA GLN A 572 -57.30 19.74 -23.85
C GLN A 572 -56.53 18.89 -24.86
N GLN A 573 -56.74 17.57 -24.88
CA GLN A 573 -56.10 16.64 -25.82
C GLN A 573 -54.56 16.54 -25.71
N GLY A 574 -53.96 16.91 -24.57
CA GLY A 574 -52.51 16.88 -24.35
C GLY A 574 -51.94 15.51 -23.96
N PHE A 575 -52.45 14.44 -24.58
CA PHE A 575 -52.13 13.07 -24.21
C PHE A 575 -50.66 12.68 -24.45
N THR A 576 -50.02 13.30 -25.45
CA THR A 576 -48.60 13.12 -25.75
C THR A 576 -47.69 13.62 -24.62
N VAL A 577 -48.11 14.67 -23.91
CA VAL A 577 -47.36 15.22 -22.79
C VAL A 577 -47.53 14.30 -21.58
N LEU A 578 -48.74 13.83 -21.30
CA LEU A 578 -49.02 12.88 -20.21
C LEU A 578 -48.22 11.57 -20.37
N ALA A 579 -48.13 11.02 -21.57
CA ALA A 579 -47.40 9.78 -21.86
C ALA A 579 -45.91 9.81 -21.48
N GLN A 580 -45.28 11.00 -21.52
CA GLN A 580 -43.87 11.15 -21.19
C GLN A 580 -43.61 11.22 -19.68
N TYR A 581 -44.61 11.58 -18.88
CA TYR A 581 -44.41 11.94 -17.48
C TYR A 581 -45.28 11.13 -16.51
N LEU A 582 -46.29 10.39 -16.99
CA LEU A 582 -46.99 9.41 -16.19
C LEU A 582 -46.05 8.23 -15.91
N PRO A 583 -45.78 7.89 -14.63
CA PRO A 583 -44.89 6.78 -14.30
C PRO A 583 -45.47 5.44 -14.76
N SER A 584 -44.58 4.52 -15.10
CA SER A 584 -44.88 3.19 -15.64
C SER A 584 -45.53 2.22 -14.65
N THR A 585 -45.95 2.65 -13.46
CA THR A 585 -46.45 1.78 -12.39
C THR A 585 -47.65 2.41 -11.68
N ASN A 586 -48.76 1.67 -11.55
CA ASN A 586 -49.93 1.77 -10.65
C ASN A 586 -50.44 3.13 -10.10
N ALA A 587 -49.99 4.28 -10.61
CA ALA A 587 -50.23 5.59 -10.00
C ALA A 587 -51.60 6.18 -10.34
N LEU A 588 -52.23 5.77 -11.45
CA LEU A 588 -53.54 6.30 -11.84
C LEU A 588 -54.68 5.70 -11.01
N GLY A 589 -54.61 4.42 -10.63
CA GLY A 589 -55.76 3.68 -10.05
C GLY A 589 -56.88 3.42 -11.07
N LYS A 590 -57.52 2.23 -11.00
CA LYS A 590 -58.55 1.80 -11.98
C LYS A 590 -59.72 2.80 -12.06
N THR A 591 -60.20 3.30 -10.93
CA THR A 591 -61.35 4.24 -10.86
C THR A 591 -61.08 5.58 -11.54
N PHE A 592 -59.93 6.19 -11.27
CA PHE A 592 -59.55 7.46 -11.91
C PHE A 592 -59.18 7.25 -13.38
N ALA A 593 -58.61 6.09 -13.75
CA ALA A 593 -58.42 5.74 -15.17
C ALA A 593 -59.75 5.65 -15.94
N MET A 594 -60.79 5.04 -15.35
CA MET A 594 -62.14 5.03 -15.93
C MET A 594 -62.72 6.45 -16.07
N GLU A 595 -62.56 7.30 -15.05
CA GLU A 595 -62.95 8.72 -15.10
C GLU A 595 -62.28 9.45 -16.28
N LEU A 596 -60.98 9.23 -16.50
CA LEU A 596 -60.26 9.85 -17.63
C LEU A 596 -60.72 9.32 -18.99
N LEU A 597 -61.12 8.04 -19.08
CA LEU A 597 -61.68 7.45 -20.30
C LEU A 597 -63.06 8.02 -20.62
N GLU A 598 -63.90 8.27 -19.61
CA GLU A 598 -65.17 8.97 -19.78
C GLU A 598 -64.97 10.40 -20.30
N MET A 599 -63.93 11.08 -19.82
CA MET A 599 -63.58 12.42 -20.30
C MET A 599 -63.05 12.41 -21.74
N ASN A 600 -62.16 11.47 -22.07
CA ASN A 600 -61.69 11.28 -23.44
C ASN A 600 -61.09 9.88 -23.66
N PHE A 601 -61.82 9.02 -24.37
CA PHE A 601 -61.40 7.64 -24.65
C PHE A 601 -60.02 7.53 -25.33
N LYS A 602 -59.57 8.55 -26.09
CA LYS A 602 -58.25 8.51 -26.75
C LYS A 602 -57.07 8.51 -25.79
N CYS A 603 -57.27 8.77 -24.49
CA CYS A 603 -56.18 8.70 -23.51
C CYS A 603 -55.70 7.25 -23.23
N ILE A 604 -56.52 6.24 -23.56
CA ILE A 604 -56.22 4.82 -23.33
C ILE A 604 -54.88 4.39 -23.92
N GLN A 605 -54.50 4.94 -25.08
CA GLN A 605 -53.27 4.59 -25.80
C GLN A 605 -51.99 4.99 -25.04
N PHE A 606 -52.11 5.76 -23.96
CA PHE A 606 -51.00 6.25 -23.15
C PHE A 606 -51.05 5.76 -21.69
N PHE A 607 -51.99 4.88 -21.37
CA PHE A 607 -51.99 4.22 -20.08
C PHE A 607 -50.80 3.25 -19.99
N PRO A 608 -50.22 3.05 -18.79
CA PRO A 608 -49.15 2.07 -18.59
C PRO A 608 -49.58 0.68 -19.07
N ARG A 609 -48.65 -0.08 -19.64
CA ARG A 609 -48.94 -1.43 -20.18
C ARG A 609 -49.62 -2.32 -19.16
N ASP A 610 -49.14 -2.28 -17.91
CA ASP A 610 -49.68 -3.05 -16.79
C ASP A 610 -51.19 -2.84 -16.59
N LEU A 611 -51.69 -1.63 -16.85
CA LEU A 611 -53.12 -1.31 -16.74
C LEU A 611 -53.89 -1.74 -17.99
N THR A 612 -53.31 -1.57 -19.18
CA THR A 612 -53.94 -1.98 -20.46
C THR A 612 -53.90 -3.49 -20.72
N GLU A 613 -53.04 -4.23 -20.02
CA GLU A 613 -52.95 -5.70 -20.08
C GLU A 613 -53.75 -6.39 -18.96
N ASP A 614 -54.32 -5.62 -18.02
CA ASP A 614 -55.23 -6.13 -16.99
C ASP A 614 -56.59 -6.50 -17.62
N GLU A 615 -56.88 -7.81 -17.67
CA GLU A 615 -58.11 -8.34 -18.28
C GLU A 615 -59.40 -7.84 -17.60
N GLU A 616 -59.38 -7.60 -16.29
CA GLU A 616 -60.55 -7.13 -15.55
C GLU A 616 -60.83 -5.67 -15.90
N PHE A 617 -59.79 -4.84 -15.95
CA PHE A 617 -59.90 -3.45 -16.37
C PHE A 617 -60.33 -3.33 -17.84
N MET A 618 -59.72 -4.08 -18.76
CA MET A 618 -60.10 -4.02 -20.17
C MET A 618 -61.52 -4.56 -20.43
N LYS A 619 -62.04 -5.46 -19.58
CA LYS A 619 -63.46 -5.88 -19.60
C LYS A 619 -64.42 -4.79 -19.15
N GLU A 620 -64.01 -3.91 -18.23
CA GLU A 620 -64.81 -2.74 -17.83
C GLU A 620 -64.76 -1.60 -18.87
N VAL A 621 -63.67 -1.51 -19.63
CA VAL A 621 -63.47 -0.51 -20.69
C VAL A 621 -64.24 -0.85 -21.98
N LEU A 622 -64.36 -2.14 -22.33
CA LEU A 622 -65.10 -2.66 -23.49
C LEU A 622 -66.61 -2.68 -23.26
#